data_AF-A0A919PN13-F1
#
_entry.id   AF-A0A919PN13-F1
#
_cell.length_a   1.000
_cell.length_b   1.000
_cell.length_c   1.000
_cell.angle_alpha   90.00
_cell.angle_beta   90.00
_cell.angle_gamma   90.00
#
_symmetry.space_group_name_H-M   'P 1'
#
loop_
_entity.id
_entity.type
_entity.pdbx_description
1 polymer ?
#
loop_
_entity_poly.entity_id
_entity_poly.type
_entity_poly.pdbx_seq_one_letter_code
_entity_poly.pdbx_strand_id
1 'polypeptide(L)'
;MSRMRQRLVDDFIAWAPSGDAGRRGRIEVLLRRRPDPTRWRSGDVHTLLMDAVAPGQVDAWQLSERGLDTLRDFLRFLDDTGRLHPASARPAALLKELDRLTAKFPAAMADTTRWDLTKRIFTAMLRDGVRPDGDPAEVGAWAARFSARGPQERREVLGNLMEQERHATGTVLVTGDQVTMAPPGRPARTRPAPDRSGPVPTDDAALAKAVSNDGAARLRDLATLAGWVGPEGHAVDGRGEVRKADRPALLAALGLPEDGEPVLTNLWQTGLEFDVVQLVRGRAVRGPGADLVDAVLDGTAPVPAALELWTDLADVLIHPITPLHAEKGTEPLRRWLAPWAPMFLDLLGATAGPADLQALTDRLLAEQAGHLPRREPELYRRIAGTAIRNILATLARHGAVTVTGFTADPDREAAAAAAGTTTWAMAPEPGLTVELTDLGRHLMSVRSAPAGP
;
A
#
# COMPACT_ATOMS: atom_id res chain seq x y z
N MET A 1 -6.11 3.13 3.77
CA MET A 1 -5.76 4.32 2.94
C MET A 1 -4.43 4.83 3.45
N SER A 2 -3.51 5.36 2.62
CA SER A 2 -2.22 5.80 3.18
C SER A 2 -2.35 7.02 4.09
N ARG A 3 -1.46 7.16 5.08
CA ARG A 3 -1.46 8.31 6.02
C ARG A 3 -1.33 9.64 5.30
N MET A 4 -0.47 9.73 4.28
CA MET A 4 -0.37 10.92 3.43
C MET A 4 -1.73 11.27 2.81
N ARG A 5 -2.41 10.28 2.22
CA ARG A 5 -3.72 10.53 1.58
C ARG A 5 -4.77 10.97 2.60
N GLN A 6 -4.81 10.34 3.78
CA GLN A 6 -5.75 10.71 4.84
C GLN A 6 -5.56 12.15 5.31
N ARG A 7 -4.32 12.53 5.63
CA ARG A 7 -4.01 13.91 6.00
C ARG A 7 -4.30 14.91 4.88
N LEU A 8 -3.99 14.57 3.64
CA LEU A 8 -4.28 15.43 2.51
C LEU A 8 -5.79 15.64 2.32
N VAL A 9 -6.60 14.61 2.57
CA VAL A 9 -8.07 14.72 2.60
C VAL A 9 -8.51 15.59 3.77
N ASP A 10 -7.97 15.40 4.96
CA ASP A 10 -8.32 16.20 6.14
C ASP A 10 -8.01 17.68 5.94
N ASP A 11 -6.83 18.00 5.43
CA ASP A 11 -6.42 19.37 5.08
C ASP A 11 -7.31 19.97 3.99
N PHE A 12 -7.67 19.18 2.97
CA PHE A 12 -8.61 19.63 1.94
C PHE A 12 -10.00 19.93 2.52
N ILE A 13 -10.50 19.08 3.42
CA ILE A 13 -11.80 19.30 4.06
C ILE A 13 -11.77 20.53 4.97
N ALA A 14 -10.66 20.77 5.67
CA ALA A 14 -10.46 21.97 6.48
C ALA A 14 -10.34 23.25 5.62
N TRP A 15 -9.70 23.15 4.45
CA TRP A 15 -9.54 24.26 3.50
C TRP A 15 -10.85 24.62 2.77
N ALA A 16 -11.65 23.61 2.43
CA ALA A 16 -12.81 23.80 1.57
C ALA A 16 -14.01 24.43 2.33
N PRO A 17 -14.90 25.18 1.65
CA PRO A 17 -16.04 25.83 2.31
C PRO A 17 -16.94 24.84 3.06
N SER A 18 -17.37 25.18 4.28
CA SER A 18 -18.26 24.34 5.08
C SER A 18 -19.63 24.10 4.42
N GLY A 19 -20.32 23.01 4.78
CA GLY A 19 -21.73 22.78 4.42
C GLY A 19 -22.00 21.61 3.46
N ASP A 20 -20.98 20.83 3.10
CA ASP A 20 -21.09 19.72 2.16
C ASP A 20 -20.71 18.38 2.83
N ALA A 21 -21.68 17.77 3.50
CA ALA A 21 -21.47 16.54 4.29
C ALA A 21 -20.98 15.33 3.44
N GLY A 22 -21.20 15.35 2.12
CA GLY A 22 -20.76 14.29 1.21
C GLY A 22 -19.35 14.45 0.66
N ARG A 23 -18.70 15.61 0.88
CA ARG A 23 -17.42 15.95 0.24
C ARG A 23 -16.30 14.98 0.59
N ARG A 24 -16.16 14.63 1.87
CA ARG A 24 -15.12 13.70 2.34
C ARG A 24 -15.24 12.35 1.64
N GLY A 25 -16.43 11.74 1.67
CA GLY A 25 -16.66 10.45 1.00
C GLY A 25 -16.37 10.50 -0.50
N ARG A 26 -16.80 11.57 -1.19
CA ARG A 26 -16.49 11.75 -2.62
C ARG A 26 -14.99 11.82 -2.91
N ILE A 27 -14.25 12.66 -2.19
CA ILE A 27 -12.82 12.82 -2.45
C ILE A 27 -12.03 11.55 -2.11
N GLU A 28 -12.40 10.85 -1.03
CA GLU A 28 -11.78 9.57 -0.67
C GLU A 28 -11.95 8.52 -1.78
N VAL A 29 -13.15 8.40 -2.36
CA VAL A 29 -13.41 7.51 -3.51
C VAL A 29 -12.58 7.89 -4.72
N LEU A 30 -12.53 9.19 -5.06
CA LEU A 30 -11.77 9.69 -6.19
C LEU A 30 -10.26 9.43 -6.02
N LEU A 31 -9.72 9.66 -4.83
CA LEU A 31 -8.29 9.49 -4.56
C LEU A 31 -7.89 8.04 -4.30
N ARG A 32 -8.83 7.14 -3.97
CA ARG A 32 -8.53 5.70 -3.77
C ARG A 32 -7.85 5.06 -4.97
N ARG A 33 -8.20 5.51 -6.18
CA ARG A 33 -7.65 5.01 -7.45
C ARG A 33 -6.36 5.74 -7.88
N ARG A 34 -5.86 6.69 -7.09
CA ARG A 34 -4.65 7.45 -7.38
C ARG A 34 -3.49 6.97 -6.48
N PRO A 35 -2.39 6.46 -7.05
CA PRO A 35 -1.23 6.08 -6.26
C PRO A 35 -0.62 7.31 -5.55
N ASP A 36 -0.52 8.43 -6.27
CA ASP A 36 -0.09 9.72 -5.75
C ASP A 36 -1.21 10.76 -5.96
N PRO A 37 -1.85 11.26 -4.89
CA PRO A 37 -2.94 12.22 -4.99
C PRO A 37 -2.47 13.65 -5.32
N THR A 38 -1.17 13.94 -5.25
CA THR A 38 -0.60 15.28 -5.50
C THR A 38 -0.05 15.44 -6.91
N ARG A 39 0.21 14.34 -7.61
CA ARG A 39 0.73 14.34 -8.98
C ARG A 39 -0.36 14.14 -10.00
N TRP A 40 -0.50 15.05 -10.96
CA TRP A 40 -1.55 15.02 -11.98
C TRP A 40 -0.99 15.33 -13.36
N ARG A 41 -0.90 14.34 -14.25
CA ARG A 41 -0.45 14.52 -15.64
C ARG A 41 -1.64 14.84 -16.56
N SER A 42 -1.33 15.30 -17.78
CA SER A 42 -2.36 15.44 -18.82
C SER A 42 -3.02 14.09 -19.09
N GLY A 43 -4.35 14.03 -19.12
CA GLY A 43 -5.10 12.79 -19.33
C GLY A 43 -5.43 12.02 -18.04
N ASP A 44 -4.81 12.37 -16.90
CA ASP A 44 -5.06 11.68 -15.63
C ASP A 44 -6.47 11.91 -15.11
N VAL A 45 -7.05 13.10 -15.35
CA VAL A 45 -8.42 13.42 -14.94
C VAL A 45 -9.40 12.56 -15.72
N HIS A 46 -9.22 12.45 -17.04
CA HIS A 46 -10.00 11.57 -17.90
C HIS A 46 -9.86 10.12 -17.47
N THR A 47 -8.62 9.65 -17.29
CA THR A 47 -8.36 8.26 -16.90
C THR A 47 -9.04 7.94 -15.57
N LEU A 48 -8.93 8.84 -14.58
CA LEU A 48 -9.59 8.66 -13.29
C LEU A 48 -11.12 8.60 -13.43
N LEU A 49 -11.72 9.61 -14.06
CA LEU A 49 -13.17 9.73 -14.09
C LEU A 49 -13.83 8.73 -15.05
N MET A 50 -13.30 8.59 -16.26
CA MET A 50 -13.94 7.83 -17.33
C MET A 50 -13.53 6.36 -17.36
N ASP A 51 -12.30 6.04 -16.96
CA ASP A 51 -11.76 4.67 -17.09
C ASP A 51 -11.71 3.92 -15.76
N ALA A 52 -11.72 4.63 -14.63
CA ALA A 52 -11.69 4.01 -13.30
C ALA A 52 -12.98 4.21 -12.49
N VAL A 53 -13.46 5.45 -12.36
CA VAL A 53 -14.60 5.78 -11.50
C VAL A 53 -15.93 5.42 -12.17
N ALA A 54 -16.16 5.91 -13.38
CA ALA A 54 -17.39 5.63 -14.14
C ALA A 54 -17.72 4.13 -14.26
N PRO A 55 -16.77 3.24 -14.62
CA PRO A 55 -17.06 1.82 -14.72
C PRO A 55 -17.11 1.10 -13.36
N GLY A 56 -16.38 1.58 -12.35
CA GLY A 56 -16.11 0.79 -11.14
C GLY A 56 -16.67 1.30 -9.82
N GLN A 57 -17.30 2.49 -9.79
CA GLN A 57 -17.88 3.05 -8.58
C GLN A 57 -19.39 3.25 -8.71
N VAL A 58 -20.10 2.84 -7.66
CA VAL A 58 -21.52 3.18 -7.47
C VAL A 58 -21.64 4.70 -7.27
N ASP A 59 -22.81 5.25 -7.57
CA ASP A 59 -23.07 6.68 -7.41
C ASP A 59 -23.35 7.06 -5.94
N ALA A 60 -22.39 6.74 -5.07
CA ALA A 60 -22.44 7.09 -3.65
C ALA A 60 -22.08 8.56 -3.45
N TRP A 61 -22.69 9.20 -2.45
CA TRP A 61 -22.47 10.62 -2.11
C TRP A 61 -22.71 11.59 -3.28
N GLN A 62 -23.61 11.28 -4.21
CA GLN A 62 -23.88 12.10 -5.40
C GLN A 62 -22.62 12.32 -6.26
N LEU A 63 -21.82 11.26 -6.46
CA LEU A 63 -20.58 11.34 -7.21
C LEU A 63 -20.79 11.82 -8.64
N SER A 64 -21.86 11.39 -9.30
CA SER A 64 -22.22 11.80 -10.66
C SER A 64 -22.50 13.30 -10.79
N GLU A 65 -23.20 13.89 -9.81
CA GLU A 65 -23.57 15.31 -9.79
C GLU A 65 -22.44 16.20 -9.25
N ARG A 66 -21.80 15.78 -8.16
CA ARG A 66 -20.89 16.64 -7.35
C ARG A 66 -19.42 16.23 -7.43
N GLY A 67 -19.11 15.10 -8.06
CA GLY A 67 -17.74 14.56 -8.12
C GLY A 67 -16.76 15.47 -8.86
N LEU A 68 -17.17 16.07 -9.99
CA LEU A 68 -16.31 16.99 -10.73
C LEU A 68 -16.02 18.27 -9.96
N ASP A 69 -17.01 18.84 -9.28
CA ASP A 69 -16.82 20.05 -8.47
C ASP A 69 -15.90 19.75 -7.28
N THR A 70 -16.10 18.60 -6.62
CA THR A 70 -15.21 18.14 -5.54
C THR A 70 -13.77 17.98 -6.03
N LEU A 71 -13.56 17.39 -7.22
CA LEU A 71 -12.23 17.24 -7.79
C LEU A 71 -11.63 18.58 -8.24
N ARG A 72 -12.46 19.51 -8.75
CA ARG A 72 -12.05 20.87 -9.11
C ARG A 72 -11.51 21.61 -7.89
N ASP A 73 -12.25 21.56 -6.78
CA ASP A 73 -11.86 22.19 -5.53
C ASP A 73 -10.59 21.55 -4.97
N PHE A 74 -10.46 20.22 -5.07
CA PHE A 74 -9.25 19.53 -4.65
C PHE A 74 -8.01 19.94 -5.46
N LEU A 75 -8.13 20.07 -6.79
CA LEU A 75 -7.01 20.54 -7.63
C LEU A 75 -6.63 22.00 -7.33
N ARG A 76 -7.61 22.86 -7.03
CA ARG A 76 -7.35 24.24 -6.58
C ARG A 76 -6.66 24.27 -5.24
N PHE A 77 -7.11 23.46 -4.28
CA PHE A 77 -6.45 23.29 -3.00
C PHE A 77 -4.97 22.92 -3.16
N LEU A 78 -4.65 21.95 -4.03
CA LEU A 78 -3.26 21.56 -4.28
C LEU A 78 -2.44 22.71 -4.89
N ASP A 79 -3.02 23.50 -5.79
CA ASP A 79 -2.34 24.65 -6.40
C ASP A 79 -2.12 25.78 -5.39
N ASP A 80 -3.18 26.19 -4.69
CA ASP A 80 -3.17 27.30 -3.72
C ASP A 80 -2.21 27.03 -2.55
N THR A 81 -2.16 25.78 -2.08
CA THR A 81 -1.22 25.33 -1.04
C THR A 81 0.17 24.97 -1.59
N GLY A 82 0.35 25.03 -2.91
CA GLY A 82 1.61 24.69 -3.58
C GLY A 82 2.00 23.21 -3.48
N ARG A 83 1.07 22.33 -3.07
CA ARG A 83 1.24 20.88 -2.90
C ARG A 83 1.09 20.11 -4.21
N LEU A 84 0.78 20.78 -5.32
CA LEU A 84 0.79 20.14 -6.63
C LEU A 84 2.21 19.69 -6.98
N HIS A 85 2.39 18.38 -7.20
CA HIS A 85 3.69 17.78 -7.46
C HIS A 85 4.38 18.44 -8.68
N PRO A 86 5.72 18.67 -8.69
CA PRO A 86 6.41 19.38 -9.78
C PRO A 86 6.24 18.77 -11.17
N ALA A 87 6.18 17.44 -11.24
CA ALA A 87 5.90 16.69 -12.48
C ALA A 87 4.44 16.74 -12.98
N SER A 88 3.58 17.56 -12.37
CA SER A 88 2.19 17.69 -12.79
C SER A 88 2.04 18.59 -14.01
N ALA A 89 0.96 18.37 -14.77
CA ALA A 89 0.49 19.35 -15.73
C ALA A 89 0.05 20.63 -14.99
N ARG A 90 0.07 21.75 -15.71
CA ARG A 90 -0.34 23.04 -15.14
C ARG A 90 -1.79 22.97 -14.65
N PRO A 91 -2.14 23.59 -13.50
CA PRO A 91 -3.49 23.60 -12.96
C PRO A 91 -4.55 23.97 -14.00
N ALA A 92 -4.31 25.03 -14.80
CA ALA A 92 -5.22 25.46 -15.86
C ALA A 92 -5.52 24.37 -16.91
N ALA A 93 -4.55 23.50 -17.22
CA ALA A 93 -4.75 22.39 -18.15
C ALA A 93 -5.61 21.28 -17.54
N LEU A 94 -5.39 20.96 -16.26
CA LEU A 94 -6.16 19.97 -15.51
C LEU A 94 -7.62 20.41 -15.32
N LEU A 95 -7.83 21.68 -14.96
CA LEU A 95 -9.16 22.27 -14.82
C LEU A 95 -9.92 22.28 -16.17
N LYS A 96 -9.22 22.62 -17.27
CA LYS A 96 -9.80 22.53 -18.61
C LYS A 96 -10.16 21.10 -19.01
N GLU A 97 -9.40 20.11 -18.54
CA GLU A 97 -9.72 18.70 -18.75
C GLU A 97 -11.00 18.30 -18.00
N LEU A 98 -11.16 18.74 -16.74
CA LEU A 98 -12.40 18.56 -15.97
C LEU A 98 -13.61 19.17 -16.67
N ASP A 99 -13.50 20.42 -17.15
CA ASP A 99 -14.61 21.12 -17.81
C ASP A 99 -15.12 20.39 -19.06
N ARG A 100 -14.22 19.70 -19.79
CA ARG A 100 -14.59 18.88 -20.96
C ARG A 100 -15.38 17.62 -20.59
N LEU A 101 -15.29 17.18 -19.34
CA LEU A 101 -15.94 15.96 -18.85
C LEU A 101 -17.28 16.24 -18.15
N THR A 102 -17.58 17.49 -17.79
CA THR A 102 -18.80 17.87 -17.04
C THR A 102 -20.07 17.30 -17.66
N ALA A 103 -20.26 17.41 -18.97
CA ALA A 103 -21.44 16.88 -19.65
C ALA A 103 -21.42 15.36 -19.87
N LYS A 104 -20.25 14.72 -19.84
CA LYS A 104 -20.07 13.31 -20.21
C LYS A 104 -20.09 12.37 -19.01
N PHE A 105 -19.61 12.84 -17.86
CA PHE A 105 -19.39 12.00 -16.69
C PHE A 105 -20.68 11.43 -16.08
N PRO A 106 -21.78 12.20 -15.90
CA PRO A 106 -23.03 11.63 -15.40
C PRO A 106 -23.58 10.53 -16.33
N ALA A 107 -23.53 10.76 -17.65
CA ALA A 107 -23.93 9.77 -18.64
C ALA A 107 -23.05 8.50 -18.58
N ALA A 108 -21.74 8.65 -18.41
CA ALA A 108 -20.82 7.53 -18.27
C ALA A 108 -21.04 6.75 -16.95
N MET A 109 -21.38 7.44 -15.86
CA MET A 109 -21.75 6.79 -14.60
C MET A 109 -23.00 5.91 -14.73
N ALA A 110 -23.96 6.32 -15.58
CA ALA A 110 -25.20 5.59 -15.86
C ALA A 110 -25.07 4.51 -16.95
N ASP A 111 -23.98 4.50 -17.72
CA ASP A 111 -23.77 3.58 -18.84
C ASP A 111 -23.44 2.16 -18.35
N THR A 112 -24.49 1.35 -18.22
CA THR A 112 -24.38 -0.04 -17.75
C THR A 112 -23.53 -0.91 -18.66
N THR A 113 -23.30 -0.55 -19.93
CA THR A 113 -22.47 -1.36 -20.85
C THR A 113 -20.99 -1.34 -20.46
N ARG A 114 -20.58 -0.31 -19.72
CA ARG A 114 -19.19 -0.10 -19.29
C ARG A 114 -18.92 -0.52 -17.84
N TRP A 115 -19.95 -0.89 -17.08
CA TRP A 115 -19.78 -1.22 -15.67
C TRP A 115 -18.97 -2.50 -15.49
N ASP A 116 -18.01 -2.44 -14.58
CA ASP A 116 -17.26 -3.60 -14.14
C ASP A 116 -18.10 -4.51 -13.23
N LEU A 117 -17.52 -5.65 -12.85
CA LEU A 117 -18.17 -6.63 -12.00
C LEU A 117 -18.60 -6.03 -10.65
N THR A 118 -17.70 -5.28 -10.01
CA THR A 118 -17.91 -4.67 -8.69
C THR A 118 -19.10 -3.73 -8.70
N LYS A 119 -19.13 -2.78 -9.64
CA LYS A 119 -20.22 -1.80 -9.74
C LYS A 119 -21.56 -2.46 -10.01
N ARG A 120 -21.61 -3.47 -10.88
CA ARG A 120 -22.86 -4.22 -11.18
C ARG A 120 -23.39 -4.93 -9.94
N ILE A 121 -22.52 -5.65 -9.24
CA ILE A 121 -22.89 -6.40 -8.04
C ILE A 121 -23.34 -5.45 -6.93
N PHE A 122 -22.57 -4.39 -6.64
CA PHE A 122 -22.94 -3.42 -5.61
C PHE A 122 -24.21 -2.63 -5.96
N THR A 123 -24.43 -2.28 -7.23
CA THR A 123 -25.69 -1.65 -7.65
C THR A 123 -26.88 -2.59 -7.46
N ALA A 124 -26.72 -3.88 -7.75
CA ALA A 124 -27.76 -4.87 -7.53
C ALA A 124 -28.03 -5.13 -6.03
N MET A 125 -26.98 -5.16 -5.20
CA MET A 125 -27.13 -5.24 -3.73
C MET A 125 -27.93 -4.06 -3.19
N LEU A 126 -27.57 -2.83 -3.59
CA LEU A 126 -28.27 -1.63 -3.16
C LEU A 126 -29.74 -1.62 -3.61
N ARG A 127 -30.01 -2.08 -4.83
CA ARG A 127 -31.39 -2.25 -5.33
C ARG A 127 -32.19 -3.25 -4.50
N ASP A 128 -31.54 -4.29 -4.00
CA ASP A 128 -32.13 -5.32 -3.14
C ASP A 128 -32.11 -4.92 -1.64
N GLY A 129 -31.71 -3.68 -1.32
CA GLY A 129 -31.69 -3.14 0.05
C GLY A 129 -30.46 -3.51 0.89
N VAL A 130 -29.47 -4.19 0.31
CA VAL A 130 -28.25 -4.62 1.01
C VAL A 130 -27.14 -3.60 0.77
N ARG A 131 -26.58 -3.05 1.86
CA ARG A 131 -25.44 -2.14 1.77
C ARG A 131 -24.12 -2.93 1.69
N PRO A 132 -23.24 -2.66 0.70
CA PRO A 132 -21.95 -3.36 0.58
C PRO A 132 -21.02 -3.20 1.79
N ASP A 133 -21.16 -2.10 2.53
CA ASP A 133 -20.45 -1.76 3.78
C ASP A 133 -21.30 -2.04 5.04
N GLY A 134 -22.38 -2.81 4.90
CA GLY A 134 -23.26 -3.21 6.00
C GLY A 134 -22.83 -4.50 6.70
N ASP A 135 -23.78 -5.19 7.30
CA ASP A 135 -23.53 -6.46 8.01
C ASP A 135 -22.90 -7.51 7.08
N PRO A 136 -21.69 -8.03 7.40
CA PRO A 136 -21.04 -9.08 6.62
C PRO A 136 -21.90 -10.33 6.40
N ALA A 137 -22.77 -10.67 7.36
CA ALA A 137 -23.68 -11.81 7.22
C ALA A 137 -24.75 -11.56 6.15
N GLU A 138 -25.31 -10.36 6.08
CA GLU A 138 -26.28 -9.97 5.06
C GLU A 138 -25.64 -9.92 3.67
N VAL A 139 -24.43 -9.35 3.57
CA VAL A 139 -23.64 -9.32 2.33
C VAL A 139 -23.32 -10.74 1.87
N GLY A 140 -22.87 -11.61 2.77
CA GLY A 140 -22.57 -13.01 2.48
C GLY A 140 -23.81 -13.79 2.03
N ALA A 141 -24.95 -13.59 2.69
CA ALA A 141 -26.22 -14.21 2.32
C ALA A 141 -26.70 -13.74 0.94
N TRP A 142 -26.58 -12.44 0.64
CA TRP A 142 -26.91 -11.91 -0.68
C TRP A 142 -26.01 -12.52 -1.77
N ALA A 143 -24.70 -12.57 -1.54
CA ALA A 143 -23.74 -13.13 -2.49
C ALA A 143 -24.00 -14.62 -2.76
N ALA A 144 -24.35 -15.39 -1.72
CA ALA A 144 -24.75 -16.79 -1.85
C ALA A 144 -26.04 -16.94 -2.68
N ARG A 145 -27.09 -16.15 -2.39
CA ARG A 145 -28.33 -16.15 -3.18
C ARG A 145 -28.07 -15.79 -4.63
N PHE A 146 -27.27 -14.76 -4.90
CA PHE A 146 -26.91 -14.37 -6.26
C PHE A 146 -26.13 -15.46 -6.99
N SER A 147 -25.20 -16.13 -6.30
CA SER A 147 -24.41 -17.24 -6.87
C SER A 147 -25.27 -18.46 -7.23
N ALA A 148 -26.41 -18.65 -6.55
CA ALA A 148 -27.38 -19.70 -6.85
C ALA A 148 -28.35 -19.37 -8.01
N ARG A 149 -28.36 -18.12 -8.52
CA ARG A 149 -29.26 -17.69 -9.60
C ARG A 149 -28.95 -18.39 -10.92
N GLY A 150 -30.00 -18.60 -11.72
CA GLY A 150 -29.85 -19.15 -13.07
C GLY A 150 -29.17 -18.17 -14.05
N PRO A 151 -28.65 -18.64 -15.19
CA PRO A 151 -27.96 -17.77 -16.15
C PRO A 151 -28.78 -16.57 -16.64
N GLN A 152 -30.10 -16.72 -16.76
CA GLN A 152 -31.00 -15.64 -17.19
C GLN A 152 -31.10 -14.53 -16.14
N GLU A 153 -31.35 -14.88 -14.88
CA GLU A 153 -31.41 -13.93 -13.76
C GLU A 153 -30.06 -13.24 -13.51
N ARG A 154 -28.95 -13.96 -13.72
CA ARG A 154 -27.61 -13.38 -13.65
C ARG A 154 -27.36 -12.37 -14.77
N ARG A 155 -27.89 -12.62 -15.98
CA ARG A 155 -27.74 -11.72 -17.13
C ARG A 155 -28.38 -10.35 -16.90
N GLU A 156 -29.45 -10.27 -16.12
CA GLU A 156 -30.08 -9.00 -15.75
C GLU A 156 -29.15 -8.08 -14.94
N VAL A 157 -28.22 -8.66 -14.16
CA VAL A 157 -27.24 -7.92 -13.35
C VAL A 157 -25.91 -7.77 -14.09
N LEU A 158 -25.40 -8.87 -14.63
CA LEU A 158 -24.05 -8.96 -15.21
C LEU A 158 -23.99 -8.44 -16.65
N GLY A 159 -25.10 -8.37 -17.37
CA GLY A 159 -25.16 -7.86 -18.74
C GLY A 159 -24.14 -8.54 -19.66
N ASN A 160 -23.31 -7.72 -20.32
CA ASN A 160 -22.25 -8.17 -21.22
C ASN A 160 -21.14 -8.99 -20.53
N LEU A 161 -20.96 -8.91 -19.21
CA LEU A 161 -19.97 -9.75 -18.52
C LEU A 161 -20.30 -11.25 -18.59
N MET A 162 -21.56 -11.60 -18.87
CA MET A 162 -22.00 -12.98 -19.09
C MET A 162 -21.39 -13.64 -20.33
N GLU A 163 -20.81 -12.87 -21.25
CA GLU A 163 -20.12 -13.40 -22.43
C GLU A 163 -18.84 -14.16 -22.04
N GLN A 164 -18.34 -13.97 -20.82
CA GLN A 164 -17.22 -14.73 -20.27
C GLN A 164 -17.74 -15.88 -19.41
N GLU A 165 -17.39 -17.14 -19.74
CA GLU A 165 -17.89 -18.35 -19.08
C GLU A 165 -17.75 -18.33 -17.54
N ARG A 166 -16.67 -17.75 -17.02
CA ARG A 166 -16.42 -17.62 -15.57
C ARG A 166 -17.53 -16.88 -14.81
N HIS A 167 -18.23 -15.94 -15.46
CA HIS A 167 -19.30 -15.14 -14.84
C HIS A 167 -20.64 -15.85 -14.86
N ALA A 168 -20.84 -16.78 -15.81
CA ALA A 168 -22.08 -17.53 -15.93
C ALA A 168 -22.24 -18.58 -14.81
N THR A 169 -21.13 -19.17 -14.35
CA THR A 169 -21.14 -20.32 -13.43
C THR A 169 -20.34 -20.12 -12.14
N GLY A 170 -19.53 -19.06 -12.04
CA GLY A 170 -18.71 -18.83 -10.85
C GLY A 170 -19.50 -18.43 -9.60
N THR A 171 -18.86 -18.53 -8.45
CA THR A 171 -19.38 -18.05 -7.16
C THR A 171 -18.91 -16.62 -6.92
N VAL A 172 -19.85 -15.72 -6.60
CA VAL A 172 -19.52 -14.34 -6.21
C VAL A 172 -18.98 -14.34 -4.78
N LEU A 173 -17.82 -13.72 -4.61
CA LEU A 173 -17.23 -13.44 -3.31
C LEU A 173 -17.12 -11.93 -3.15
N VAL A 174 -17.66 -11.42 -2.05
CA VAL A 174 -17.56 -10.01 -1.66
C VAL A 174 -16.65 -9.93 -0.44
N THR A 175 -15.66 -9.06 -0.48
CA THR A 175 -14.73 -8.84 0.63
C THR A 175 -14.41 -7.35 0.67
N GLY A 176 -14.97 -6.65 1.66
CA GLY A 176 -14.89 -5.20 1.74
C GLY A 176 -15.40 -4.53 0.44
N ASP A 177 -14.54 -3.74 -0.19
CA ASP A 177 -14.86 -3.02 -1.43
C ASP A 177 -14.57 -3.82 -2.72
N GLN A 178 -14.25 -5.10 -2.60
CA GLN A 178 -13.89 -5.95 -3.73
C GLN A 178 -14.94 -7.03 -4.00
N VAL A 179 -15.15 -7.29 -5.29
CA VAL A 179 -15.97 -8.39 -5.78
C VAL A 179 -15.12 -9.25 -6.70
N THR A 180 -15.13 -10.57 -6.45
CA THR A 180 -14.43 -11.54 -7.29
C THR A 180 -15.32 -12.71 -7.66
N MET A 181 -14.97 -13.39 -8.75
CA MET A 181 -15.61 -14.64 -9.17
C MET A 181 -14.67 -15.81 -8.88
N ALA A 182 -15.07 -16.70 -7.98
CA ALA A 182 -14.41 -17.98 -7.81
C ALA A 182 -14.93 -19.00 -8.84
N PRO A 183 -14.07 -19.90 -9.35
CA PRO A 183 -14.52 -21.01 -10.20
C PRO A 183 -15.53 -21.91 -9.47
N PRO A 184 -16.50 -22.51 -10.20
CA PRO A 184 -17.47 -23.42 -9.60
C PRO A 184 -16.80 -24.60 -8.89
N GLY A 185 -17.31 -24.99 -7.72
CA GLY A 185 -16.86 -26.16 -6.97
C GLY A 185 -15.60 -25.98 -6.11
N ARG A 186 -14.93 -24.81 -6.15
CA ARG A 186 -13.94 -24.48 -5.11
C ARG A 186 -14.67 -23.90 -3.90
N PRO A 187 -14.63 -24.53 -2.71
CA PRO A 187 -15.07 -23.85 -1.51
C PRO A 187 -14.23 -22.58 -1.36
N ALA A 188 -14.85 -21.48 -0.95
CA ALA A 188 -14.12 -20.32 -0.47
C ALA A 188 -13.17 -20.84 0.61
N ARG A 189 -11.86 -20.87 0.34
CA ARG A 189 -10.88 -21.17 1.38
C ARG A 189 -10.89 -19.98 2.32
N THR A 190 -11.83 -19.96 3.26
CA THR A 190 -11.59 -19.36 4.57
C THR A 190 -10.39 -20.11 5.12
N ARG A 191 -9.21 -19.51 4.96
CA ARG A 191 -7.99 -20.03 5.58
C ARG A 191 -8.33 -20.17 7.07
N PRO A 192 -8.33 -21.38 7.66
CA PRO A 192 -8.55 -21.50 9.09
C PRO A 192 -7.53 -20.60 9.77
N ALA A 193 -7.99 -19.74 10.68
CA ALA A 193 -7.09 -18.95 11.49
C ALA A 193 -6.10 -19.93 12.14
N PRO A 194 -4.79 -19.74 11.95
CA PRO A 194 -3.81 -20.62 12.59
C PRO A 194 -4.09 -20.64 14.10
N ASP A 195 -4.12 -21.85 14.67
CA ASP A 195 -4.22 -22.05 16.12
C ASP A 195 -2.93 -21.51 16.74
N ARG A 196 -2.98 -20.25 17.19
CA ARG A 196 -1.82 -19.48 17.65
C ARG A 196 -1.86 -19.39 19.17
N SER A 197 -1.56 -20.50 19.82
CA SER A 197 -1.25 -20.58 21.25
C SER A 197 0.20 -20.13 21.53
N GLY A 198 0.57 -18.98 20.96
CA GLY A 198 1.84 -18.31 21.25
C GLY A 198 1.74 -17.44 22.52
N PRO A 199 2.88 -17.04 23.12
CA PRO A 199 2.89 -16.12 24.25
C PRO A 199 2.14 -14.83 23.92
N VAL A 200 1.29 -14.37 24.86
CA VAL A 200 0.55 -13.11 24.82
C VAL A 200 1.53 -11.94 24.61
N PRO A 201 1.17 -10.91 23.81
CA PRO A 201 2.05 -9.79 23.56
C PRO A 201 2.57 -9.15 24.85
N THR A 202 3.85 -8.80 24.82
CA THR A 202 4.51 -7.91 25.77
C THR A 202 3.70 -6.62 25.96
N ASP A 203 3.71 -6.06 27.17
CA ASP A 203 3.07 -4.77 27.50
C ASP A 203 3.34 -3.70 26.43
N ASP A 204 2.29 -3.01 25.95
CA ASP A 204 2.38 -2.02 24.87
C ASP A 204 3.40 -0.91 25.19
N ALA A 205 3.58 -0.55 26.46
CA ALA A 205 4.59 0.41 26.88
C ALA A 205 6.02 -0.10 26.65
N ALA A 206 6.26 -1.40 26.89
CA ALA A 206 7.55 -2.03 26.60
C ALA A 206 7.78 -2.17 25.09
N LEU A 207 6.73 -2.47 24.31
CA LEU A 207 6.80 -2.46 22.84
C LEU A 207 7.15 -1.07 22.31
N ALA A 208 6.48 -0.01 22.78
CA ALA A 208 6.78 1.36 22.36
C ALA A 208 8.21 1.77 22.72
N LYS A 209 8.73 1.34 23.87
CA LYS A 209 10.14 1.53 24.25
C LYS A 209 11.10 0.73 23.34
N ALA A 210 10.71 -0.47 22.92
CA ALA A 210 11.50 -1.25 21.96
C ALA A 210 11.58 -0.56 20.59
N VAL A 211 10.51 0.12 20.17
CA VAL A 211 10.53 0.99 18.97
C VAL A 211 11.60 2.06 19.12
N SER A 212 11.59 2.86 20.18
CA SER A 212 12.52 3.99 20.33
C SER A 212 14.00 3.57 20.43
N ASN A 213 14.30 2.44 21.08
CA ASN A 213 15.67 2.02 21.35
C ASN A 213 16.34 1.32 20.16
N ASP A 214 15.74 0.24 19.67
CA ASP A 214 16.42 -0.72 18.79
C ASP A 214 15.64 -1.02 17.51
N GLY A 215 14.30 -0.94 17.53
CA GLY A 215 13.42 -1.32 16.42
C GLY A 215 13.16 -0.24 15.37
N ALA A 216 13.91 0.85 15.36
CA ALA A 216 13.57 2.07 14.63
C ALA A 216 14.62 2.51 13.59
N ALA A 217 15.48 1.63 13.05
CA ALA A 217 16.51 2.08 12.10
C ALA A 217 15.91 2.88 10.93
N ARG A 218 14.76 2.44 10.40
CA ARG A 218 14.07 3.18 9.34
C ARG A 218 13.45 4.49 9.80
N LEU A 219 12.96 4.59 11.04
CA LEU A 219 12.50 5.87 11.61
C LEU A 219 13.67 6.84 11.80
N ARG A 220 14.84 6.35 12.22
CA ARG A 220 16.08 7.14 12.30
C ARG A 220 16.50 7.66 10.93
N ASP A 221 16.47 6.81 9.89
CA ASP A 221 16.73 7.24 8.51
C ASP A 221 15.75 8.35 8.07
N LEU A 222 14.47 8.23 8.43
CA LEU A 222 13.44 9.24 8.16
C LEU A 222 13.66 10.55 8.93
N ALA A 223 14.05 10.48 10.20
CA ALA A 223 14.40 11.65 11.00
C ALA A 223 15.62 12.37 10.43
N THR A 224 16.66 11.63 10.03
CA THR A 224 17.84 12.16 9.34
C THR A 224 17.45 12.84 8.03
N LEU A 225 16.56 12.22 7.24
CA LEU A 225 16.04 12.82 6.02
C LEU A 225 15.30 14.15 6.32
N ALA A 226 14.43 14.18 7.33
CA ALA A 226 13.71 15.40 7.73
C ALA A 226 14.65 16.50 8.22
N GLY A 227 15.67 16.13 9.01
CA GLY A 227 16.71 17.03 9.50
C GLY A 227 17.55 17.61 8.36
N TRP A 228 17.90 16.78 7.36
CA TRP A 228 18.58 17.23 6.16
C TRP A 228 17.73 18.22 5.35
N VAL A 229 16.44 17.96 5.18
CA VAL A 229 15.54 18.89 4.48
C VAL A 229 15.44 20.24 5.21
N GLY A 230 15.43 20.24 6.53
CA GLY A 230 15.47 21.45 7.34
C GLY A 230 14.28 22.40 7.16
N PRO A 231 14.31 23.58 7.81
CA PRO A 231 13.20 24.53 7.79
C PRO A 231 13.08 25.31 6.47
N GLU A 232 14.20 25.56 5.79
CA GLU A 232 14.20 26.28 4.50
C GLU A 232 13.79 25.37 3.32
N GLY A 233 13.82 24.06 3.52
CA GLY A 233 13.58 23.06 2.50
C GLY A 233 14.67 23.00 1.43
N HIS A 234 14.72 21.88 0.70
CA HIS A 234 15.65 21.66 -0.41
C HIS A 234 14.94 21.71 -1.74
N ALA A 235 15.59 22.27 -2.75
CA ALA A 235 15.01 22.30 -4.09
C ALA A 235 14.99 20.88 -4.68
N VAL A 236 13.87 20.50 -5.30
CA VAL A 236 13.75 19.23 -6.03
C VAL A 236 13.88 19.44 -7.53
N ASP A 237 14.02 18.35 -8.27
CA ASP A 237 13.98 18.36 -9.72
C ASP A 237 12.53 18.31 -10.24
N GLY A 238 12.38 18.28 -11.58
CA GLY A 238 11.06 18.17 -12.21
C GLY A 238 10.32 16.85 -11.93
N ARG A 239 11.00 15.84 -11.36
CA ARG A 239 10.43 14.57 -10.91
C ARG A 239 10.04 14.58 -9.43
N GLY A 240 10.28 15.67 -8.71
CA GLY A 240 10.07 15.72 -7.26
C GLY A 240 11.14 14.96 -6.48
N GLU A 241 12.28 14.66 -7.11
CA GLU A 241 13.41 13.96 -6.51
C GLU A 241 14.51 14.95 -6.08
N VAL A 242 15.40 14.48 -5.21
CA VAL A 242 16.59 15.23 -4.81
C VAL A 242 17.47 15.52 -6.04
N ARG A 243 17.83 16.78 -6.21
CA ARG A 243 18.68 17.23 -7.33
C ARG A 243 20.01 16.51 -7.29
N LYS A 244 20.54 16.19 -8.47
CA LYS A 244 21.82 15.47 -8.61
C LYS A 244 22.98 16.11 -7.83
N ALA A 245 23.03 17.44 -7.75
CA ALA A 245 24.04 18.18 -7.02
C ALA A 245 23.98 17.98 -5.50
N ASP A 246 22.79 17.74 -4.95
CA ASP A 246 22.53 17.62 -3.51
C ASP A 246 22.60 16.16 -3.02
N ARG A 247 22.59 15.18 -3.95
CA ARG A 247 22.60 13.74 -3.63
C ARG A 247 23.80 13.30 -2.80
N PRO A 248 25.06 13.68 -3.12
CA PRO A 248 26.21 13.23 -2.32
C PRO A 248 26.11 13.68 -0.86
N ALA A 249 25.63 14.90 -0.61
CA ALA A 249 25.44 15.41 0.74
C ALA A 249 24.35 14.63 1.51
N LEU A 250 23.26 14.26 0.84
CA LEU A 250 22.20 13.47 1.45
C LEU A 250 22.62 12.01 1.71
N LEU A 251 23.32 11.37 0.77
CA LEU A 251 23.87 10.02 0.96
C LEU A 251 24.83 10.00 2.16
N ALA A 252 25.72 10.99 2.25
CA ALA A 252 26.62 11.14 3.38
C ALA A 252 25.87 11.35 4.71
N ALA A 253 24.82 12.18 4.74
CA ALA A 253 23.99 12.39 5.92
C ALA A 253 23.31 11.09 6.39
N LEU A 254 22.91 10.23 5.47
CA LEU A 254 22.28 8.94 5.74
C LEU A 254 23.29 7.80 6.01
N GLY A 255 24.60 8.08 5.92
CA GLY A 255 25.63 7.05 6.02
C GLY A 255 25.56 5.99 4.90
N LEU A 256 25.02 6.36 3.74
CA LEU A 256 24.90 5.48 2.57
C LEU A 256 26.13 5.65 1.65
N PRO A 257 26.57 4.57 0.97
CA PRO A 257 27.63 4.66 -0.03
C PRO A 257 27.15 5.43 -1.27
N GLU A 258 28.08 5.82 -2.15
CA GLU A 258 27.78 6.62 -3.35
C GLU A 258 26.79 5.93 -4.30
N ASP A 259 26.78 4.60 -4.34
CA ASP A 259 25.87 3.76 -5.13
C ASP A 259 24.57 3.40 -4.38
N GLY A 260 24.33 3.95 -3.19
CA GLY A 260 23.11 3.77 -2.38
C GLY A 260 21.83 4.42 -2.93
N GLU A 261 21.79 4.77 -4.23
CA GLU A 261 20.66 5.44 -4.87
C GLU A 261 19.32 4.66 -4.79
N PRO A 262 19.29 3.32 -4.87
CA PRO A 262 18.04 2.57 -4.66
C PRO A 262 17.47 2.75 -3.25
N VAL A 263 18.34 2.75 -2.23
CA VAL A 263 17.97 2.93 -0.83
C VAL A 263 17.43 4.33 -0.60
N LEU A 264 18.13 5.33 -1.12
CA LEU A 264 17.71 6.73 -1.07
C LEU A 264 16.36 6.93 -1.74
N THR A 265 16.16 6.36 -2.94
CA THR A 265 14.89 6.46 -3.67
C THR A 265 13.73 5.87 -2.86
N ASN A 266 13.95 4.71 -2.24
CA ASN A 266 12.96 4.07 -1.38
C ASN A 266 12.69 4.90 -0.12
N LEU A 267 13.74 5.43 0.54
CA LEU A 267 13.61 6.31 1.71
C LEU A 267 12.85 7.60 1.39
N TRP A 268 13.15 8.23 0.27
CA TRP A 268 12.47 9.44 -0.19
C TRP A 268 10.96 9.19 -0.37
N GLN A 269 10.60 8.08 -1.02
CA GLN A 269 9.19 7.70 -1.22
C GLN A 269 8.48 7.37 0.10
N THR A 270 9.14 6.66 1.01
CA THR A 270 8.60 6.45 2.36
C THR A 270 8.43 7.78 3.09
N GLY A 271 9.39 8.71 2.97
CA GLY A 271 9.29 10.03 3.57
C GLY A 271 8.08 10.83 3.09
N LEU A 272 7.76 10.75 1.79
CA LEU A 272 6.54 11.35 1.23
C LEU A 272 5.27 10.66 1.74
N GLU A 273 5.24 9.33 1.76
CA GLU A 273 4.06 8.54 2.19
C GLU A 273 3.71 8.74 3.67
N PHE A 274 4.73 8.91 4.51
CA PHE A 274 4.56 9.18 5.94
C PHE A 274 4.53 10.66 6.26
N ASP A 275 4.53 11.52 5.25
CA ASP A 275 4.48 12.98 5.39
C ASP A 275 5.61 13.54 6.26
N VAL A 276 6.74 12.83 6.28
CA VAL A 276 8.01 13.27 6.89
C VAL A 276 8.64 14.36 6.02
N VAL A 277 8.46 14.23 4.71
CA VAL A 277 8.81 15.23 3.71
C VAL A 277 7.57 15.57 2.89
N GLN A 278 7.37 16.85 2.57
CA GLN A 278 6.34 17.32 1.65
C GLN A 278 6.96 18.01 0.45
N LEU A 279 6.31 17.90 -0.71
CA LEU A 279 6.66 18.70 -1.88
C LEU A 279 5.80 19.95 -1.92
N VAL A 280 6.43 21.11 -1.76
CA VAL A 280 5.76 22.42 -1.80
C VAL A 280 6.51 23.34 -2.76
N ARG A 281 5.83 23.80 -3.81
CA ARG A 281 6.35 24.77 -4.79
C ARG A 281 7.74 24.40 -5.36
N GLY A 282 7.96 23.13 -5.68
CA GLY A 282 9.24 22.66 -6.23
C GLY A 282 10.36 22.53 -5.20
N ARG A 283 10.03 22.50 -3.91
CA ARG A 283 10.95 22.20 -2.81
C ARG A 283 10.41 21.02 -2.01
N ALA A 284 11.31 20.21 -1.48
CA ALA A 284 11.05 19.34 -0.36
C ALA A 284 11.12 20.18 0.92
N VAL A 285 10.11 20.11 1.76
CA VAL A 285 10.06 20.75 3.08
C VAL A 285 9.77 19.68 4.13
N ARG A 286 10.16 19.95 5.38
CA ARG A 286 9.81 19.09 6.50
C ARG A 286 8.29 19.04 6.65
N GLY A 287 7.71 17.84 6.66
CA GLY A 287 6.28 17.63 6.85
C GLY A 287 5.92 17.33 8.31
N PRO A 288 4.62 17.37 8.66
CA PRO A 288 4.17 17.16 10.04
C PRO A 288 4.39 15.72 10.54
N GLY A 289 4.60 14.75 9.63
CA GLY A 289 5.01 13.40 10.01
C GLY A 289 6.40 13.34 10.66
N ALA A 290 7.27 14.32 10.38
CA ALA A 290 8.59 14.36 10.99
C ALA A 290 8.53 14.59 12.50
N ASP A 291 7.58 15.41 12.97
CA ASP A 291 7.42 15.69 14.41
C ASP A 291 6.95 14.44 15.17
N LEU A 292 6.10 13.62 14.54
CA LEU A 292 5.70 12.34 15.12
C LEU A 292 6.88 11.35 15.13
N VAL A 293 7.68 11.30 14.07
CA VAL A 293 8.90 10.46 14.03
C VAL A 293 9.86 10.85 15.15
N ASP A 294 10.14 12.14 15.31
CA ASP A 294 11.03 12.64 16.36
C ASP A 294 10.46 12.32 17.75
N ALA A 295 9.17 12.55 17.98
CA ALA A 295 8.53 12.21 19.25
C ALA A 295 8.59 10.70 19.58
N VAL A 296 8.48 9.82 18.57
CA VAL A 296 8.62 8.37 18.74
C VAL A 296 10.06 7.99 19.08
N LEU A 297 11.04 8.55 18.39
CA LEU A 297 12.47 8.31 18.66
C LEU A 297 12.89 8.82 20.04
N ASP A 298 12.33 9.95 20.48
CA ASP A 298 12.58 10.53 21.80
C ASP A 298 11.80 9.81 22.93
N GLY A 299 10.91 8.88 22.60
CA GLY A 299 10.06 8.18 23.57
C GLY A 299 8.99 9.07 24.22
N THR A 300 8.65 10.19 23.59
CA THR A 300 7.65 11.16 24.09
C THR A 300 6.29 11.04 23.38
N ALA A 301 6.22 10.33 22.26
CA ALA A 301 4.97 10.04 21.58
C ALA A 301 4.04 9.17 22.45
N PRO A 302 2.70 9.35 22.33
CA PRO A 302 1.74 8.43 22.94
C PRO A 302 1.99 6.99 22.47
N VAL A 303 1.92 6.03 23.39
CA VAL A 303 2.15 4.59 23.11
C VAL A 303 1.38 4.10 21.87
N PRO A 304 0.06 4.36 21.72
CA PRO A 304 -0.67 3.93 20.53
C PRO A 304 -0.11 4.54 19.24
N ALA A 305 0.28 5.82 19.25
CA ALA A 305 0.80 6.50 18.07
C ALA A 305 2.17 5.96 17.64
N ALA A 306 3.02 5.59 18.61
CA ALA A 306 4.32 4.97 18.35
C ALA A 306 4.17 3.58 17.69
N LEU A 307 3.30 2.73 18.25
CA LEU A 307 3.04 1.39 17.72
C LEU A 307 2.35 1.43 16.36
N GLU A 308 1.40 2.34 16.17
CA GLU A 308 0.72 2.53 14.88
C GLU A 308 1.72 3.00 13.80
N LEU A 309 2.57 4.00 14.10
CA LEU A 309 3.58 4.47 13.14
C LEU A 309 4.55 3.36 12.77
N TRP A 310 5.03 2.62 13.76
CA TRP A 310 5.96 1.52 13.54
C TRP A 310 5.32 0.39 12.70
N THR A 311 4.05 0.06 12.98
CA THR A 311 3.28 -0.98 12.27
C THR A 311 3.02 -0.59 10.82
N ASP A 312 2.56 0.65 10.59
CA ASP A 312 2.32 1.16 9.24
C ASP A 312 3.62 1.16 8.41
N LEU A 313 4.73 1.55 9.03
CA LEU A 313 6.04 1.51 8.39
C LEU A 313 6.44 0.07 8.06
N ALA A 314 6.24 -0.89 8.98
CA ALA A 314 6.49 -2.30 8.72
C ALA A 314 5.67 -2.83 7.53
N ASP A 315 4.41 -2.44 7.42
CA ASP A 315 3.55 -2.83 6.30
C ASP A 315 4.04 -2.25 4.96
N VAL A 316 4.54 -1.01 4.95
CA VAL A 316 5.20 -0.43 3.77
C VAL A 316 6.50 -1.17 3.41
N LEU A 317 7.23 -1.70 4.37
CA LEU A 317 8.44 -2.49 4.11
C LEU A 317 8.11 -3.90 3.57
N ILE A 318 6.99 -4.50 4.02
CA ILE A 318 6.49 -5.79 3.52
C ILE A 318 5.87 -5.64 2.13
N HIS A 319 5.24 -4.50 1.88
CA HIS A 319 4.61 -4.14 0.62
C HIS A 319 5.22 -2.85 0.06
N PRO A 320 6.48 -2.91 -0.44
CA PRO A 320 7.19 -1.72 -0.90
C PRO A 320 6.35 -0.89 -1.86
N ILE A 321 6.29 0.42 -1.58
CA ILE A 321 5.64 1.39 -2.46
C ILE A 321 6.26 1.25 -3.84
N THR A 322 5.42 1.06 -4.84
CA THR A 322 5.86 1.06 -6.23
C THR A 322 6.50 2.41 -6.55
N PRO A 323 7.78 2.44 -6.98
CA PRO A 323 8.40 3.69 -7.35
C PRO A 323 7.59 4.41 -8.41
N LEU A 324 7.43 5.72 -8.25
CA LEU A 324 6.71 6.59 -9.18
C LEU A 324 7.22 6.50 -10.63
N HIS A 325 8.50 6.11 -10.77
CA HIS A 325 9.22 5.98 -12.03
C HIS A 325 9.61 4.54 -12.36
N ALA A 326 8.98 3.56 -11.72
CA ALA A 326 9.27 2.17 -12.00
C ALA A 326 9.04 1.83 -13.48
N GLU A 327 9.97 1.08 -14.06
CA GLU A 327 9.85 0.62 -15.43
C GLU A 327 8.60 -0.23 -15.59
N LYS A 328 7.76 0.10 -16.58
CA LYS A 328 6.49 -0.59 -16.85
C LYS A 328 6.65 -2.11 -17.03
N GLY A 329 7.83 -2.57 -17.48
CA GLY A 329 8.14 -3.98 -17.67
C GLY A 329 8.27 -4.79 -16.37
N THR A 330 8.49 -4.15 -15.22
CA THR A 330 8.71 -4.83 -13.93
C THR A 330 7.41 -5.10 -13.16
N GLU A 331 6.31 -4.49 -13.58
CA GLU A 331 5.01 -4.59 -12.89
C GLU A 331 4.49 -6.04 -12.74
N PRO A 332 4.55 -6.91 -13.77
CA PRO A 332 4.14 -8.30 -13.60
C PRO A 332 4.97 -9.05 -12.56
N LEU A 333 6.29 -8.80 -12.53
CA LEU A 333 7.20 -9.44 -11.58
C LEU A 333 6.90 -8.99 -10.15
N ARG A 334 6.69 -7.68 -9.93
CA ARG A 334 6.34 -7.15 -8.61
C ARG A 334 5.02 -7.69 -8.09
N ARG A 335 4.00 -7.75 -8.95
CA ARG A 335 2.70 -8.35 -8.59
C ARG A 335 2.85 -9.81 -8.19
N TRP A 336 3.69 -10.56 -8.90
CA TRP A 336 4.00 -11.94 -8.56
C TRP A 336 4.85 -12.06 -7.28
N LEU A 337 5.71 -11.08 -6.98
CA LEU A 337 6.55 -11.05 -5.79
C LEU A 337 5.79 -10.65 -4.50
N ALA A 338 4.77 -9.80 -4.63
CA ALA A 338 4.02 -9.21 -3.52
C ALA A 338 3.51 -10.19 -2.43
N PRO A 339 3.02 -11.41 -2.75
CA PRO A 339 2.50 -12.30 -1.71
C PRO A 339 3.56 -13.08 -0.93
N TRP A 340 4.81 -13.19 -1.41
CA TRP A 340 5.78 -14.13 -0.84
C TRP A 340 6.21 -13.80 0.59
N ALA A 341 6.54 -12.54 0.87
CA ALA A 341 6.92 -12.12 2.22
C ALA A 341 5.77 -12.25 3.23
N PRO A 342 4.54 -11.78 2.97
CA PRO A 342 3.40 -12.04 3.84
C PRO A 342 3.18 -13.53 4.15
N MET A 343 3.25 -14.39 3.12
CA MET A 343 3.10 -15.83 3.32
C MET A 343 4.24 -16.41 4.16
N PHE A 344 5.46 -15.92 3.99
CA PHE A 344 6.60 -16.32 4.82
C PHE A 344 6.40 -15.88 6.28
N LEU A 345 5.95 -14.65 6.53
CA LEU A 345 5.67 -14.15 7.87
C LEU A 345 4.52 -14.90 8.56
N ASP A 346 3.48 -15.30 7.80
CA ASP A 346 2.43 -16.19 8.31
C ASP A 346 3.00 -17.53 8.77
N LEU A 347 3.90 -18.12 7.97
CA LEU A 347 4.55 -19.39 8.27
C LEU A 347 5.49 -19.27 9.47
N LEU A 348 6.28 -18.19 9.54
CA LEU A 348 7.15 -17.88 10.67
C LEU A 348 6.35 -17.62 11.95
N GLY A 349 5.24 -16.88 11.87
CA GLY A 349 4.35 -16.64 13.01
C GLY A 349 3.61 -17.89 13.52
N ALA A 350 3.68 -19.00 12.78
CA ALA A 350 3.20 -20.30 13.23
C ALA A 350 4.30 -21.16 13.90
N THR A 351 5.55 -20.70 13.93
CA THR A 351 6.62 -21.39 14.68
C THR A 351 6.62 -20.96 16.14
N ALA A 352 6.97 -21.87 17.04
CA ALA A 352 7.02 -21.59 18.48
C ALA A 352 8.32 -20.92 18.95
N GLY A 353 9.27 -20.68 18.04
CA GLY A 353 10.60 -20.15 18.35
C GLY A 353 11.50 -20.05 17.11
N PRO A 354 12.83 -19.96 17.31
CA PRO A 354 13.80 -19.84 16.24
C PRO A 354 13.67 -20.98 15.22
N ALA A 355 13.71 -20.64 13.93
CA ALA A 355 13.52 -21.59 12.84
C ALA A 355 14.59 -21.44 11.76
N ASP A 356 14.93 -22.53 11.09
CA ASP A 356 15.87 -22.51 9.96
C ASP A 356 15.24 -21.77 8.76
N LEU A 357 15.87 -20.67 8.35
CA LEU A 357 15.37 -19.78 7.30
C LEU A 357 15.25 -20.50 5.94
N GLN A 358 16.21 -21.36 5.61
CA GLN A 358 16.23 -22.07 4.34
C GLN A 358 15.15 -23.13 4.31
N ALA A 359 14.99 -23.91 5.38
CA ALA A 359 13.94 -24.92 5.50
C ALA A 359 12.53 -24.31 5.46
N LEU A 360 12.31 -23.17 6.12
CA LEU A 360 11.04 -22.44 6.02
C LEU A 360 10.78 -21.92 4.60
N THR A 361 11.80 -21.39 3.93
CA THR A 361 11.70 -20.91 2.56
C THR A 361 11.36 -22.06 1.60
N ASP A 362 12.05 -23.19 1.72
CA ASP A 362 11.82 -24.37 0.89
C ASP A 362 10.44 -24.97 1.12
N ARG A 363 9.98 -25.01 2.37
CA ARG A 363 8.61 -25.41 2.72
C ARG A 363 7.59 -24.50 2.04
N LEU A 364 7.74 -23.18 2.17
CA LEU A 364 6.83 -22.22 1.53
C LEU A 364 6.79 -22.40 0.00
N LEU A 365 7.95 -22.52 -0.63
CA LEU A 365 8.06 -22.71 -2.09
C LEU A 365 7.45 -24.05 -2.54
N ALA A 366 7.54 -25.10 -1.72
CA ALA A 366 6.90 -26.38 -1.97
C ALA A 366 5.37 -26.30 -1.83
N GLU A 367 4.86 -25.67 -0.77
CA GLU A 367 3.42 -25.46 -0.55
C GLU A 367 2.79 -24.58 -1.64
N GLN A 368 3.57 -23.65 -2.22
CA GLN A 368 3.14 -22.73 -3.27
C GLN A 368 3.63 -23.11 -4.67
N ALA A 369 3.98 -24.37 -4.92
CA ALA A 369 4.49 -24.82 -6.23
C ALA A 369 3.56 -24.48 -7.40
N GLY A 370 2.24 -24.43 -7.16
CA GLY A 370 1.24 -24.01 -8.16
C GLY A 370 1.28 -22.53 -8.58
N HIS A 371 1.92 -21.66 -7.78
CA HIS A 371 2.11 -20.23 -8.06
C HIS A 371 3.42 -19.95 -8.82
N LEU A 372 4.30 -20.94 -8.95
CA LEU A 372 5.53 -20.81 -9.72
C LEU A 372 5.23 -20.93 -11.23
N PRO A 373 5.77 -20.02 -12.06
CA PRO A 373 5.69 -20.18 -13.51
C PRO A 373 6.24 -21.53 -13.96
N ARG A 374 5.53 -22.18 -14.89
CA ARG A 374 5.93 -23.50 -15.41
C ARG A 374 7.24 -23.46 -16.20
N ARG A 375 7.57 -22.31 -16.78
CA ARG A 375 8.84 -22.07 -17.46
C ARG A 375 9.85 -21.63 -16.39
N GLU A 376 10.92 -22.39 -16.25
CA GLU A 376 12.05 -22.10 -15.35
C GLU A 376 11.69 -22.01 -13.86
N PRO A 377 11.06 -23.05 -13.26
CA PRO A 377 10.63 -23.01 -11.87
C PRO A 377 11.78 -22.72 -10.90
N GLU A 378 12.99 -23.18 -11.19
CA GLU A 378 14.18 -22.94 -10.36
C GLU A 378 14.65 -21.48 -10.39
N LEU A 379 14.48 -20.77 -11.50
CA LEU A 379 14.77 -19.34 -11.57
C LEU A 379 13.81 -18.59 -10.64
N TYR A 380 12.50 -18.84 -10.76
CA TYR A 380 11.50 -18.18 -9.93
C TYR A 380 11.61 -18.55 -8.46
N ARG A 381 11.99 -19.78 -8.12
CA ARG A 381 12.33 -20.16 -6.73
C ARG A 381 13.45 -19.30 -6.15
N ARG A 382 14.54 -19.11 -6.91
CA ARG A 382 15.66 -18.24 -6.49
C ARG A 382 15.21 -16.79 -6.34
N ILE A 383 14.42 -16.26 -7.28
CA ILE A 383 13.90 -14.89 -7.21
C ILE A 383 13.00 -14.70 -5.97
N ALA A 384 12.08 -15.63 -5.70
CA ALA A 384 11.24 -15.59 -4.50
C ALA A 384 12.05 -15.68 -3.21
N GLY A 385 13.01 -16.61 -3.13
CA GLY A 385 13.90 -16.75 -1.96
C GLY A 385 14.72 -15.48 -1.70
N THR A 386 15.26 -14.85 -2.75
CA THR A 386 15.97 -13.56 -2.62
C THR A 386 15.04 -12.43 -2.17
N ALA A 387 13.82 -12.36 -2.70
CA ALA A 387 12.84 -11.36 -2.27
C ALA A 387 12.47 -11.52 -0.79
N ILE A 388 12.25 -12.75 -0.33
CA ILE A 388 11.98 -13.06 1.08
C ILE A 388 13.14 -12.58 1.96
N ARG A 389 14.39 -12.94 1.63
CA ARG A 389 15.58 -12.52 2.40
C ARG A 389 15.74 -11.00 2.46
N ASN A 390 15.57 -10.30 1.35
CA ASN A 390 15.67 -8.84 1.32
C ASN A 390 14.61 -8.16 2.20
N ILE A 391 13.38 -8.67 2.20
CA ILE A 391 12.32 -8.14 3.06
C ILE A 391 12.62 -8.47 4.53
N LEU A 392 13.10 -9.68 4.85
CA LEU A 392 13.52 -10.02 6.21
C LEU A 392 14.70 -9.17 6.70
N ALA A 393 15.67 -8.84 5.85
CA ALA A 393 16.75 -7.93 6.20
C ALA A 393 16.23 -6.54 6.56
N THR A 394 15.26 -6.05 5.79
CA THR A 394 14.59 -4.78 6.03
C THR A 394 13.80 -4.81 7.34
N LEU A 395 13.06 -5.90 7.58
CA LEU A 395 12.31 -6.12 8.82
C LEU A 395 13.22 -6.31 10.04
N ALA A 396 14.40 -6.90 9.88
CA ALA A 396 15.39 -7.04 10.94
C ALA A 396 15.93 -5.68 11.38
N ARG A 397 16.25 -4.80 10.41
CA ARG A 397 16.60 -3.40 10.69
C ARG A 397 15.46 -2.61 11.34
N HIS A 398 14.22 -2.97 11.02
CA HIS A 398 13.01 -2.42 11.63
C HIS A 398 12.61 -3.14 12.94
N GLY A 399 13.45 -4.04 13.46
CA GLY A 399 13.24 -4.72 14.73
C GLY A 399 12.09 -5.73 14.77
N ALA A 400 11.50 -6.13 13.64
CA ALA A 400 10.40 -7.10 13.60
C ALA A 400 10.89 -8.56 13.63
N VAL A 401 12.10 -8.83 13.14
CA VAL A 401 12.68 -10.18 13.14
C VAL A 401 14.14 -10.14 13.61
N THR A 402 14.60 -11.23 14.20
CA THR A 402 16.01 -11.46 14.47
C THR A 402 16.50 -12.56 13.54
N VAL A 403 17.65 -12.34 12.90
CA VAL A 403 18.33 -13.36 12.08
C VAL A 403 19.72 -13.59 12.68
N THR A 404 20.08 -14.85 12.92
CA THR A 404 21.36 -15.26 13.49
C THR A 404 22.01 -16.36 12.66
N GLY A 405 23.28 -16.67 12.93
CA GLY A 405 24.02 -17.74 12.24
C GLY A 405 24.82 -17.30 11.01
N PHE A 406 24.98 -16.00 10.78
CA PHE A 406 25.85 -15.46 9.73
C PHE A 406 27.16 -14.90 10.31
N THR A 407 28.21 -14.85 9.49
CA THR A 407 29.47 -14.19 9.83
C THR A 407 29.55 -12.87 9.06
N ALA A 408 29.89 -11.78 9.75
CA ALA A 408 30.14 -10.51 9.10
C ALA A 408 31.36 -10.60 8.17
N ASP A 409 31.21 -10.14 6.93
CA ASP A 409 32.27 -10.03 5.93
C ASP A 409 32.37 -8.55 5.52
N PRO A 410 33.40 -7.81 5.98
CA PRO A 410 33.53 -6.37 5.74
C PRO A 410 33.49 -6.00 4.25
N ASP A 411 34.00 -6.86 3.36
CA ASP A 411 34.02 -6.58 1.92
C ASP A 411 32.62 -6.67 1.32
N ARG A 412 31.76 -7.53 1.88
CA ARG A 412 30.35 -7.67 1.46
C ARG A 412 29.45 -6.64 2.14
N GLU A 413 29.84 -6.08 3.29
CA GLU A 413 29.05 -5.08 4.00
C GLU A 413 28.83 -3.83 3.17
N ALA A 414 29.86 -3.35 2.46
CA ALA A 414 29.72 -2.20 1.57
C ALA A 414 28.70 -2.45 0.44
N ALA A 415 28.78 -3.62 -0.21
CA ALA A 415 27.85 -4.01 -1.27
C ALA A 415 26.42 -4.23 -0.74
N ALA A 416 26.28 -4.80 0.45
CA ALA A 416 24.99 -4.98 1.11
C ALA A 416 24.36 -3.63 1.48
N ALA A 417 25.15 -2.70 2.03
CA ALA A 417 24.71 -1.36 2.37
C ALA A 417 24.26 -0.57 1.13
N ALA A 418 25.00 -0.66 0.01
CA ALA A 418 24.62 -0.07 -1.27
C ALA A 418 23.27 -0.61 -1.78
N ALA A 419 23.04 -1.91 -1.63
CA ALA A 419 21.78 -2.56 -1.96
C ALA A 419 20.67 -2.33 -0.92
N GLY A 420 20.96 -1.67 0.21
CA GLY A 420 20.01 -1.43 1.29
C GLY A 420 19.63 -2.68 2.08
N THR A 421 20.48 -3.71 2.05
CA THR A 421 20.23 -5.01 2.66
C THR A 421 21.36 -5.39 3.61
N THR A 422 21.34 -6.62 4.12
CA THR A 422 22.40 -7.20 4.94
C THR A 422 23.20 -8.24 4.14
N THR A 423 24.43 -8.51 4.57
CA THR A 423 25.32 -9.48 3.90
C THR A 423 24.67 -10.86 3.75
N TRP A 424 24.02 -11.35 4.81
CA TRP A 424 23.32 -12.65 4.81
C TRP A 424 22.11 -12.71 3.87
N ALA A 425 21.56 -11.58 3.44
CA ALA A 425 20.44 -11.55 2.52
C ALA A 425 20.88 -11.61 1.04
N MET A 426 22.10 -11.18 0.73
CA MET A 426 22.65 -11.17 -0.62
C MET A 426 22.90 -12.57 -1.17
N ALA A 427 23.31 -13.52 -0.32
CA ALA A 427 23.61 -14.89 -0.71
C ALA A 427 22.95 -15.87 0.27
N PRO A 428 22.44 -17.02 -0.21
CA PRO A 428 21.96 -18.07 0.67
C PRO A 428 23.13 -18.61 1.49
N GLU A 429 23.11 -18.35 2.80
CA GLU A 429 24.04 -18.94 3.76
C GLU A 429 23.34 -20.10 4.49
N PRO A 430 23.98 -21.28 4.60
CA PRO A 430 23.42 -22.38 5.37
C PRO A 430 23.45 -22.07 6.86
N GLY A 431 22.45 -22.55 7.61
CA GLY A 431 22.41 -22.42 9.08
C GLY A 431 21.86 -21.09 9.61
N LEU A 432 21.30 -20.24 8.74
CA LEU A 432 20.62 -19.03 9.18
C LEU A 432 19.35 -19.40 9.97
N THR A 433 19.25 -18.84 11.17
CA THR A 433 18.07 -18.99 12.03
C THR A 433 17.31 -17.66 12.06
N VAL A 434 15.99 -17.72 11.97
CA VAL A 434 15.09 -16.55 12.01
C VAL A 434 14.04 -16.72 13.10
N GLU A 435 13.72 -15.63 13.80
CA GLU A 435 12.68 -15.57 14.85
C GLU A 435 11.93 -14.22 14.79
N LEU A 436 10.64 -14.20 15.17
CA LEU A 436 9.91 -12.95 15.42
C LEU A 436 10.34 -12.35 16.75
N THR A 437 10.61 -11.04 16.76
CA THR A 437 10.75 -10.28 18.01
C THR A 437 9.38 -10.03 18.64
N ASP A 438 9.33 -9.39 19.82
CA ASP A 438 8.07 -8.94 20.41
C ASP A 438 7.31 -7.97 19.49
N LEU A 439 8.03 -7.06 18.81
CA LEU A 439 7.45 -6.19 17.79
C LEU A 439 6.95 -6.97 16.57
N GLY A 440 7.68 -8.01 16.14
CA GLY A 440 7.22 -8.91 15.08
C GLY A 440 5.95 -9.67 15.46
N ARG A 441 5.84 -10.12 16.71
CA ARG A 441 4.63 -10.78 17.23
C ARG A 441 3.46 -9.81 17.31
N HIS A 442 3.70 -8.56 17.74
CA HIS A 442 2.70 -7.48 17.69
C HIS A 442 2.22 -7.23 16.25
N LEU A 443 3.13 -7.11 15.28
CA LEU A 443 2.77 -6.94 13.87
C LEU A 443 1.86 -8.08 13.38
N MET A 444 2.20 -9.32 13.72
CA MET A 444 1.40 -10.47 13.35
C MET A 444 0.02 -10.50 14.02
N SER A 445 -0.09 -10.02 15.26
CA SER A 445 -1.38 -9.95 15.97
C SER A 445 -2.30 -8.88 15.35
N VAL A 446 -1.77 -7.68 15.07
CA VAL A 446 -2.52 -6.59 14.43
C VAL A 446 -3.02 -7.01 13.04
N ARG A 447 -2.16 -7.64 12.23
CA ARG A 447 -2.53 -8.12 10.88
C ARG A 447 -3.55 -9.25 10.87
N SER A 448 -3.69 -9.96 11.98
CA SER A 448 -4.59 -11.11 12.11
C SER A 448 -5.88 -10.77 12.83
N ALA A 449 -5.96 -9.60 13.47
CA ALA A 449 -7.21 -9.08 13.96
C ALA A 449 -8.17 -8.94 12.76
N PRO A 450 -9.41 -9.45 12.86
CA PRO A 450 -10.41 -9.14 11.85
C PRO A 450 -10.47 -7.62 11.76
N ALA A 451 -10.38 -7.08 10.53
CA ALA A 451 -10.54 -5.65 10.31
C ALA A 451 -11.79 -5.21 11.07
N GLY A 452 -11.61 -4.35 12.08
CA GLY A 452 -12.70 -3.88 12.92
C GLY A 452 -13.83 -3.30 12.06
N PRO A 453 -15.08 -3.37 12.55
CA PRO A 453 -16.25 -2.89 11.82
C PRO A 453 -16.16 -1.43 11.39
#